data_AF-A0AB34JGT9-F1
#
_entry.id   AF-A0AB34JGT9-F1
#
_cell.length_a   1.000
_cell.length_b   1.000
_cell.length_c   1.000
_cell.angle_alpha   90.00
_cell.angle_beta   90.00
_cell.angle_gamma   90.00
#
_symmetry.space_group_name_H-M   'P 1'
#
loop_
_entity.id
_entity.type
_entity.pdbx_description
1 polymer ?
#
loop_
_entity_poly.entity_id
_entity_poly.type
_entity_poly.pdbx_seq_one_letter_code
_entity_poly.pdbx_strand_id
1 'polypeptide(L)'
;MSAQAWNQLLKPSGVKALALKTTQKRKHAGSSSKHNPPPLEQMYLDFGQRSLKGHCEDCGMRYTEGDRTDEEAHRKYHRRVLAGVTFRGAVTERVVHQRPDGLQIIAIHSTDPPEKLRKLAEAKRHIDDELGCSVQLPACFRAFVCVTPAGRMAGCVIAEPRKVGYRLCETLDGGHHDHAEVAVLQHDGLAQPALCGISQIWVSREHRRLSIGSQLLEAVRQNMVIGFELPKEKIAFSQPTASGRALATAYTGTKNFLVYT
;
A
#
# COMPACT_ATOMS: atom_id res chain seq x y z
N MET A 1 4.35 16.55 22.57
CA MET A 1 4.91 17.59 21.68
C MET A 1 3.99 17.73 20.48
N SER A 2 3.54 18.95 20.17
CA SER A 2 2.33 19.24 19.39
C SER A 2 2.46 18.95 17.88
N ALA A 3 1.30 18.81 17.23
CA ALA A 3 1.11 18.54 15.79
C ALA A 3 1.79 19.56 14.84
N GLN A 4 2.29 20.69 15.36
CA GLN A 4 2.89 21.76 14.56
C GLN A 4 4.37 21.52 14.19
N ALA A 5 5.08 20.60 14.88
CA ALA A 5 6.48 20.28 14.57
C ALA A 5 6.64 19.43 13.29
N TRP A 6 5.56 18.81 12.79
CA TRP A 6 5.59 17.91 11.64
C TRP A 6 5.76 18.61 10.29
N ASN A 7 5.27 19.84 10.16
CA ASN A 7 5.28 20.58 8.89
C ASN A 7 6.64 21.17 8.49
N GLN A 8 7.64 21.16 9.37
CA GLN A 8 8.97 21.71 9.08
C GLN A 8 9.97 20.70 8.50
N LEU A 9 9.74 19.38 8.67
CA LEU A 9 10.64 18.34 8.18
C LEU A 9 10.33 17.85 6.74
N LEU A 10 9.28 18.39 6.11
CA LEU A 10 8.81 18.00 4.77
C LEU A 10 8.95 19.08 3.69
N LYS A 11 9.70 20.17 3.93
CA LYS A 11 9.93 21.18 2.90
C LYS A 11 11.07 20.77 1.96
N PRO A 12 10.85 20.67 0.64
CA PRO A 12 11.94 20.61 -0.32
C PRO A 12 12.64 21.96 -0.41
N SER A 13 13.96 21.93 -0.26
CA SER A 13 14.85 23.06 -0.42
C SER A 13 14.83 23.55 -1.88
N GLY A 14 14.28 24.75 -2.06
CA GLY A 14 14.62 25.74 -3.09
C GLY A 14 14.89 25.26 -4.52
N VAL A 15 13.86 25.32 -5.38
CA VAL A 15 14.05 25.43 -6.82
C VAL A 15 13.78 26.89 -7.22
N LYS A 16 14.82 27.59 -7.67
CA LYS A 16 14.73 28.97 -8.17
C LYS A 16 13.96 28.97 -9.49
N ALA A 17 12.89 29.76 -9.55
CA ALA A 17 12.20 30.08 -10.79
C ALA A 17 13.09 30.96 -11.67
N LEU A 18 13.38 30.52 -12.90
CA LEU A 18 13.97 31.38 -13.92
C LEU A 18 12.88 31.78 -14.92
N ALA A 19 12.61 33.08 -14.95
CA ALA A 19 11.61 33.72 -15.78
C ALA A 19 11.98 33.65 -17.28
N LEU A 20 10.97 33.33 -18.11
CA LEU A 20 11.04 33.45 -19.56
C LEU A 20 11.17 34.93 -19.94
N LYS A 21 12.27 35.30 -20.61
CA LYS A 21 12.41 36.60 -21.29
C LYS A 21 12.12 36.42 -22.78
N THR A 22 11.08 37.10 -23.22
CA THR A 22 10.74 37.38 -24.62
C THR A 22 11.91 38.07 -25.32
N THR A 23 12.35 37.57 -26.48
CA THR A 23 13.24 38.33 -27.38
C THR A 23 12.84 38.15 -28.84
N GLN A 24 12.93 39.25 -29.57
CA GLN A 24 12.28 39.58 -30.84
C GLN A 24 12.89 38.92 -32.09
N LYS A 25 12.06 38.86 -33.14
CA LYS A 25 12.39 38.56 -34.55
C LYS A 25 13.60 39.37 -35.06
N ARG A 26 14.54 38.69 -35.72
CA ARG A 26 15.33 39.25 -36.82
C ARG A 26 15.46 38.22 -37.96
N LYS A 27 15.25 38.71 -39.18
CA LYS A 27 15.40 38.02 -40.46
C LYS A 27 16.89 37.80 -40.76
N HIS A 28 17.27 36.68 -41.38
CA HIS A 28 17.85 36.67 -42.74
C HIS A 28 18.26 35.27 -43.22
N ALA A 29 17.94 35.06 -44.51
CA ALA A 29 18.69 34.37 -45.56
C ALA A 29 18.99 32.87 -45.43
N GLY A 30 18.53 32.15 -46.46
CA GLY A 30 18.57 30.70 -46.59
C GLY A 30 19.97 30.09 -46.65
N SER A 31 20.05 28.90 -46.08
CA SER A 31 21.03 27.87 -46.39
C SER A 31 20.29 26.54 -46.30
N SER A 32 20.18 25.84 -47.43
CA SER A 32 19.48 24.58 -47.59
C SER A 32 20.29 23.43 -46.99
N SER A 33 20.00 23.07 -45.74
CA SER A 33 20.45 21.81 -45.14
C SER A 33 19.32 20.77 -45.21
N LYS A 34 19.55 19.72 -45.99
CA LYS A 34 18.66 18.57 -46.13
C LYS A 34 18.61 17.81 -44.80
N HIS A 35 17.55 18.00 -44.02
CA HIS A 35 17.27 17.11 -42.90
C HIS A 35 16.58 15.86 -43.46
N ASN A 36 17.33 14.75 -43.60
CA ASN A 36 16.66 13.46 -43.74
C ASN A 36 15.84 13.24 -42.46
N PRO A 37 14.54 12.94 -42.55
CA PRO A 37 13.82 12.42 -41.40
C PRO A 37 14.51 11.12 -40.95
N PRO A 38 14.57 10.82 -39.64
CA PRO A 38 15.04 9.52 -39.19
C PRO A 38 14.26 8.42 -39.93
N PRO A 39 14.92 7.30 -40.31
CA PRO A 39 14.25 6.22 -41.01
C PRO A 39 13.01 5.83 -40.20
N LEU A 40 11.86 5.85 -40.86
CA LEU A 40 10.59 5.45 -40.27
C LEU A 40 10.68 3.96 -40.00
N GLU A 41 11.02 3.61 -38.77
CA GLU A 41 10.96 2.24 -38.28
C GLU A 41 9.50 1.96 -37.89
N GLN A 42 8.89 1.02 -38.61
CA GLN A 42 7.53 0.59 -38.33
C GLN A 42 7.52 -0.11 -36.97
N MET A 43 6.93 0.53 -35.95
CA MET A 43 7.05 0.06 -34.57
C MET A 43 6.15 -1.14 -34.22
N TYR A 44 4.99 -1.31 -34.84
CA TYR A 44 4.11 -2.46 -34.57
C TYR A 44 3.04 -2.65 -35.66
N LEU A 45 2.69 -3.91 -35.92
CA LEU A 45 1.53 -4.33 -36.72
C LEU A 45 0.71 -5.31 -35.88
N ASP A 46 -0.44 -4.86 -35.38
CA ASP A 46 -1.39 -5.71 -34.67
C ASP A 46 -2.29 -6.44 -35.66
N PHE A 47 -2.08 -7.75 -35.81
CA PHE A 47 -2.92 -8.62 -36.63
C PHE A 47 -3.92 -9.43 -35.80
N GLY A 48 -4.23 -9.05 -34.55
CA GLY A 48 -5.24 -9.73 -33.74
C GLY A 48 -4.89 -11.18 -33.38
N GLN A 49 -3.59 -11.49 -33.23
CA GLN A 49 -3.14 -12.82 -32.84
C GLN A 49 -3.41 -13.09 -31.36
N ARG A 50 -4.02 -14.26 -31.06
CA ARG A 50 -4.49 -14.66 -29.72
C ARG A 50 -3.38 -14.95 -28.70
N SER A 51 -2.11 -14.72 -29.02
CA SER A 51 -0.95 -15.09 -28.19
C SER A 51 -0.02 -13.94 -27.82
N LEU A 52 -0.55 -12.71 -27.71
CA LEU A 52 0.12 -11.64 -26.96
C LEU A 52 -0.04 -11.94 -25.46
N LYS A 53 0.83 -12.80 -24.92
CA LYS A 53 0.91 -13.03 -23.47
C LYS A 53 1.54 -11.82 -22.79
N GLY A 54 0.80 -10.71 -22.75
CA GLY A 54 1.27 -9.46 -22.19
C GLY A 54 1.06 -9.38 -20.69
N HIS A 55 1.64 -10.30 -19.89
CA HIS A 55 1.76 -10.11 -18.45
C HIS A 55 3.02 -10.75 -17.88
N CYS A 56 3.67 -10.06 -16.94
CA CYS A 56 4.84 -10.58 -16.24
C CYS A 56 4.42 -11.61 -15.18
N GLU A 57 5.10 -12.75 -15.11
CA GLU A 57 4.82 -13.80 -14.12
C GLU A 57 5.25 -13.40 -12.70
N ASP A 58 6.30 -12.57 -12.56
CA ASP A 58 6.81 -12.12 -11.27
C ASP A 58 5.98 -10.96 -10.68
N CYS A 59 5.67 -9.93 -11.48
CA CYS A 59 4.95 -8.74 -11.00
C CYS A 59 3.45 -8.71 -11.35
N GLY A 60 2.99 -9.55 -12.26
CA GLY A 60 1.60 -9.60 -12.72
C GLY A 60 1.15 -8.38 -13.54
N MET A 61 2.06 -7.45 -13.87
CA MET A 61 1.74 -6.28 -14.68
C MET A 61 1.52 -6.71 -16.12
N ARG A 62 0.46 -6.18 -16.74
CA ARG A 62 0.27 -6.31 -18.17
C ARG A 62 1.17 -5.34 -18.93
N TYR A 63 1.88 -5.83 -19.93
CA TYR A 63 2.76 -5.04 -20.80
C TYR A 63 2.84 -5.71 -22.17
N THR A 64 3.14 -4.94 -23.20
CA THR A 64 3.35 -5.47 -24.54
C THR A 64 4.83 -5.79 -24.74
N GLU A 65 5.16 -7.07 -24.93
CA GLU A 65 6.51 -7.49 -25.29
C GLU A 65 6.92 -6.92 -26.65
N GLY A 66 8.08 -6.25 -26.72
CA GLY A 66 8.57 -5.58 -27.93
C GLY A 66 8.25 -4.08 -28.01
N ASP A 67 7.32 -3.55 -27.19
CA ASP A 67 7.17 -2.09 -27.07
C ASP A 67 8.11 -1.56 -25.98
N ARG A 68 9.13 -0.79 -26.41
CA ARG A 68 10.13 -0.19 -25.53
C ARG A 68 9.52 0.68 -24.42
N THR A 69 8.41 1.36 -24.69
CA THR A 69 7.74 2.24 -23.71
C THR A 69 7.11 1.40 -22.61
N ASP A 70 6.37 0.35 -23.00
CA ASP A 70 5.75 -0.61 -22.10
C ASP A 70 6.79 -1.41 -21.32
N GLU A 71 7.89 -1.84 -21.94
CA GLU A 71 8.98 -2.56 -21.27
C GLU A 71 9.73 -1.69 -20.26
N GLU A 72 9.93 -0.40 -20.55
CA GLU A 72 10.51 0.55 -19.59
C GLU A 72 9.57 0.84 -18.42
N ALA A 73 8.26 0.99 -18.69
CA ALA A 73 7.24 1.12 -17.66
C ALA A 73 7.18 -0.15 -16.79
N HIS A 74 7.21 -1.32 -17.42
CA HIS A 74 7.28 -2.62 -16.78
C HIS A 74 8.51 -2.72 -15.90
N ARG A 75 9.71 -2.42 -16.40
CA ARG A 75 10.95 -2.50 -15.61
C ARG A 75 10.92 -1.58 -14.39
N LYS A 76 10.35 -0.38 -14.52
CA LYS A 76 10.17 0.56 -13.39
C LYS A 76 9.17 0.03 -12.38
N TYR A 77 8.02 -0.49 -12.84
CA TYR A 77 7.02 -1.10 -11.99
C TYR A 77 7.55 -2.35 -11.29
N HIS A 78 8.17 -3.25 -12.05
CA HIS A 78 8.82 -4.47 -11.57
C HIS A 78 9.87 -4.15 -10.51
N ARG A 79 10.71 -3.13 -10.73
CA ARG A 79 11.63 -2.65 -9.70
C ARG A 79 10.86 -2.12 -8.48
N ARG A 80 9.80 -1.35 -8.64
CA ARG A 80 9.05 -0.80 -7.51
C ARG A 80 8.33 -1.88 -6.68
N VAL A 81 7.72 -2.85 -7.34
CA VAL A 81 6.93 -3.92 -6.73
C VAL A 81 7.83 -5.00 -6.12
N LEU A 82 8.92 -5.37 -6.79
CA LEU A 82 9.83 -6.42 -6.30
C LEU A 82 10.98 -5.90 -5.44
N ALA A 83 11.46 -4.66 -5.64
CA ALA A 83 12.53 -4.14 -4.77
C ALA A 83 12.04 -3.94 -3.33
N GLY A 84 10.73 -3.81 -3.14
CA GLY A 84 10.06 -3.80 -1.84
C GLY A 84 10.71 -2.84 -0.84
N VAL A 85 10.40 -3.03 0.43
CA VAL A 85 11.03 -2.29 1.52
C VAL A 85 11.86 -3.26 2.35
N THR A 86 13.14 -2.95 2.53
CA THR A 86 14.08 -3.82 3.27
C THR A 86 14.25 -3.37 4.71
N PHE A 87 14.05 -4.28 5.64
CA PHE A 87 14.22 -4.11 7.08
C PHE A 87 15.48 -4.88 7.52
N ARG A 88 16.50 -4.17 7.98
CA ARG A 88 17.78 -4.73 8.44
C ARG A 88 18.33 -3.92 9.63
N GLY A 89 19.21 -4.54 10.41
CA GLY A 89 19.94 -3.88 11.50
C GLY A 89 19.04 -3.46 12.66
N ALA A 90 19.28 -2.27 13.22
CA ALA A 90 18.58 -1.78 14.42
C ALA A 90 17.04 -1.77 14.30
N VAL A 91 16.50 -1.68 13.07
CA VAL A 91 15.04 -1.68 12.86
C VAL A 91 14.39 -3.02 13.20
N THR A 92 15.13 -4.14 13.14
CA THR A 92 14.58 -5.49 13.36
C THR A 92 14.71 -6.00 14.80
N GLU A 93 15.13 -5.16 15.75
CA GLU A 93 15.41 -5.58 17.13
C GLU A 93 14.18 -6.09 17.89
N ARG A 94 13.00 -5.50 17.66
CA ARG A 94 11.78 -5.83 18.43
C ARG A 94 10.94 -6.86 17.67
N VAL A 95 11.39 -8.12 17.68
CA VAL A 95 10.64 -9.25 17.11
C VAL A 95 9.57 -9.71 18.11
N VAL A 96 8.31 -9.68 17.70
CA VAL A 96 7.15 -10.11 18.53
C VAL A 96 6.67 -11.52 18.18
N HIS A 97 6.99 -12.00 16.98
CA HIS A 97 6.65 -13.36 16.56
C HIS A 97 7.67 -13.87 15.54
N GLN A 98 8.08 -15.12 15.66
CA GLN A 98 8.92 -15.81 14.68
C GLN A 98 8.17 -17.04 14.20
N ARG A 99 8.10 -17.21 12.88
CA ARG A 99 7.49 -18.37 12.25
C ARG A 99 8.54 -19.44 11.95
N PRO A 100 8.12 -20.72 11.84
CA PRO A 100 9.03 -21.82 11.49
C PRO A 100 9.67 -21.71 10.09
N ASP A 101 9.03 -20.98 9.17
CA ASP A 101 9.53 -20.73 7.81
C ASP A 101 10.55 -19.58 7.73
N GLY A 102 10.95 -19.03 8.89
CA GLY A 102 11.93 -17.96 9.00
C GLY A 102 11.37 -16.55 8.80
N LEU A 103 10.09 -16.41 8.48
CA LEU A 103 9.41 -15.12 8.51
C LEU A 103 9.30 -14.62 9.97
N GLN A 104 9.47 -13.32 10.17
CA GLN A 104 9.43 -12.70 11.50
C GLN A 104 8.51 -11.49 11.50
N ILE A 105 7.80 -11.24 12.59
CA ILE A 105 7.00 -10.04 12.79
C ILE A 105 7.72 -9.13 13.77
N ILE A 106 8.03 -7.91 13.33
CA ILE A 106 8.65 -6.87 14.14
C ILE A 106 7.62 -5.81 14.52
N ALA A 107 7.75 -5.22 15.71
CA ALA A 107 6.86 -4.17 16.20
C ALA A 107 7.57 -2.81 16.25
N ILE A 108 6.94 -1.81 15.63
CA ILE A 108 7.37 -0.41 15.60
C ILE A 108 6.29 0.44 16.27
N HIS A 109 6.67 1.23 17.26
CA HIS A 109 5.77 2.11 18.01
C HIS A 109 5.96 3.56 17.57
N SER A 110 4.94 4.41 17.79
CA SER A 110 5.04 5.84 17.51
C SER A 110 6.13 6.57 18.32
N THR A 111 6.63 5.98 19.41
CA THR A 111 7.68 6.54 20.28
C THR A 111 9.09 6.03 19.96
N ASP A 112 9.25 5.21 18.93
CA ASP A 112 10.56 4.65 18.57
C ASP A 112 11.51 5.70 17.96
N PRO A 113 12.83 5.43 17.93
CA PRO A 113 13.80 6.31 17.31
C PRO A 113 13.46 6.66 15.85
N PRO A 114 13.87 7.85 15.36
CA PRO A 114 13.50 8.34 14.03
C PRO A 114 13.97 7.43 12.89
N GLU A 115 15.00 6.60 13.10
CA GLU A 115 15.45 5.60 12.12
C GLU A 115 14.37 4.55 11.83
N LYS A 116 13.74 4.00 12.87
CA LYS A 116 12.65 3.02 12.74
C LYS A 116 11.42 3.68 12.10
N LEU A 117 11.11 4.90 12.52
CA LEU A 117 9.99 5.67 11.98
C LEU A 117 10.18 6.04 10.50
N ARG A 118 11.41 6.39 10.07
CA ARG A 118 11.73 6.64 8.65
C ARG A 118 11.53 5.38 7.81
N LYS A 119 11.95 4.22 8.32
CA LYS A 119 11.75 2.94 7.64
C LYS A 119 10.26 2.59 7.53
N LEU A 120 9.49 2.81 8.59
CA LEU A 120 8.04 2.64 8.54
C LEU A 120 7.38 3.61 7.56
N ALA A 121 7.82 4.86 7.48
CA ALA A 121 7.30 5.83 6.51
C ALA A 121 7.59 5.39 5.06
N GLU A 122 8.74 4.75 4.80
CA GLU A 122 9.05 4.13 3.50
C GLU A 122 8.12 2.95 3.20
N ALA A 123 7.92 2.04 4.16
CA ALA A 123 6.95 0.95 4.05
C ALA A 123 5.55 1.47 3.76
N LYS A 124 5.13 2.52 4.47
CA LYS A 124 3.83 3.12 4.32
C LYS A 124 3.62 3.73 2.94
N ARG A 125 4.60 4.48 2.43
CA ARG A 125 4.55 4.99 1.04
C ARG A 125 4.44 3.88 0.01
N HIS A 126 5.19 2.79 0.20
CA HIS A 126 5.11 1.63 -0.69
C HIS A 126 3.71 1.00 -0.67
N ILE A 127 3.10 0.87 0.51
CA ILE A 127 1.72 0.36 0.65
C ILE A 127 0.71 1.31 0.01
N ASP A 128 0.86 2.61 0.24
CA ASP A 128 -0.01 3.65 -0.32
C ASP A 128 0.05 3.66 -1.85
N ASP A 129 1.25 3.54 -2.42
CA ASP A 129 1.47 3.43 -3.87
C ASP A 129 0.82 2.16 -4.45
N GLU A 130 0.90 1.02 -3.76
CA GLU A 130 0.27 -0.22 -4.20
C GLU A 130 -1.26 -0.22 -4.08
N LEU A 131 -1.79 0.41 -3.04
CA LEU A 131 -3.23 0.51 -2.79
C LEU A 131 -3.88 1.68 -3.56
N GLY A 132 -3.08 2.61 -4.09
CA GLY A 132 -3.56 3.83 -4.73
C GLY A 132 -4.22 4.80 -3.74
N CYS A 133 -3.87 4.72 -2.46
CA CYS A 133 -4.46 5.55 -1.40
C CYS A 133 -3.37 6.21 -0.54
N SER A 134 -3.48 7.53 -0.31
CA SER A 134 -2.56 8.26 0.57
C SER A 134 -3.27 8.58 1.89
N VAL A 135 -3.18 7.66 2.85
CA VAL A 135 -3.78 7.83 4.19
C VAL A 135 -2.74 8.45 5.12
N GLN A 136 -3.09 9.36 6.02
CA GLN A 136 -2.11 9.85 7.01
C GLN A 136 -1.87 8.81 8.11
N LEU A 137 -0.64 8.72 8.62
CA LEU A 137 -0.39 7.89 9.80
C LEU A 137 -1.13 8.48 11.01
N PRO A 138 -1.79 7.65 11.82
CA PRO A 138 -2.35 8.09 13.10
C PRO A 138 -1.30 8.71 14.01
N ALA A 139 -1.69 9.66 14.87
CA ALA A 139 -0.75 10.28 15.81
C ALA A 139 -0.18 9.28 16.84
N CYS A 140 -0.98 8.29 17.24
CA CYS A 140 -0.59 7.22 18.14
C CYS A 140 -0.88 5.90 17.44
N PHE A 141 0.17 5.14 17.13
CA PHE A 141 0.04 3.90 16.40
C PHE A 141 1.01 2.84 16.93
N ARG A 142 0.69 1.59 16.60
CA ARG A 142 1.62 0.46 16.61
C ARG A 142 1.57 -0.19 15.24
N ALA A 143 2.73 -0.32 14.61
CA ALA A 143 2.88 -0.99 13.34
C ALA A 143 3.56 -2.34 13.57
N PHE A 144 3.07 -3.36 12.88
CA PHE A 144 3.68 -4.69 12.86
C PHE A 144 4.04 -5.03 11.43
N VAL A 145 5.31 -5.37 11.21
CA VAL A 145 5.85 -5.63 9.89
C VAL A 145 6.33 -7.07 9.83
N CYS A 146 5.81 -7.85 8.89
CA CYS A 146 6.29 -9.18 8.60
C CYS A 146 7.46 -9.07 7.61
N VAL A 147 8.60 -9.66 7.97
CA VAL A 147 9.85 -9.62 7.20
C VAL A 147 10.32 -11.03 6.88
N THR A 148 10.84 -11.22 5.67
CA THR A 148 11.47 -12.46 5.22
C THR A 148 12.87 -12.62 5.82
N PRO A 149 13.46 -13.83 5.80
CA PRO A 149 14.85 -14.05 6.19
C PRO A 149 15.86 -13.14 5.46
N ALA A 150 15.56 -12.76 4.21
CA ALA A 150 16.39 -11.84 3.43
C ALA A 150 16.24 -10.35 3.85
N GLY A 151 15.36 -10.08 4.81
CA GLY A 151 15.01 -8.75 5.31
C GLY A 151 14.02 -8.00 4.42
N ARG A 152 13.27 -8.66 3.54
CA ARG A 152 12.24 -8.00 2.71
C ARG A 152 10.91 -7.95 3.44
N MET A 153 10.18 -6.85 3.33
CA MET A 153 8.83 -6.74 3.86
C MET A 153 7.86 -7.64 3.09
N ALA A 154 7.29 -8.62 3.79
CA ALA A 154 6.26 -9.52 3.26
C ALA A 154 4.83 -9.03 3.58
N GLY A 155 4.66 -8.26 4.66
CA GLY A 155 3.39 -7.67 5.06
C GLY A 155 3.55 -6.59 6.13
N CYS A 156 2.51 -5.78 6.32
CA CYS A 156 2.48 -4.71 7.30
C CYS A 156 1.05 -4.47 7.78
N VAL A 157 0.87 -4.21 9.07
CA VAL A 157 -0.37 -3.69 9.65
C VAL A 157 -0.06 -2.48 10.51
N ILE A 158 -0.90 -1.45 10.42
CA ILE A 158 -0.82 -0.25 11.24
C ILE A 158 -2.11 -0.19 12.04
N ALA A 159 -1.96 -0.24 13.36
CA ALA A 159 -3.05 -0.22 14.32
C ALA A 159 -3.00 1.06 15.17
N GLU A 160 -4.17 1.56 15.57
CA GLU A 160 -4.33 2.74 16.42
C GLU A 160 -5.33 2.47 17.55
N PRO A 161 -5.19 3.12 18.72
CA PRO A 161 -6.19 3.05 19.76
C PRO A 161 -7.52 3.61 19.25
N ARG A 162 -8.61 2.85 19.38
CA ARG A 162 -9.94 3.28 18.94
C ARG A 162 -10.98 2.93 19.99
N LYS A 163 -11.84 3.88 20.34
CA LYS A 163 -12.88 3.68 21.37
C LYS A 163 -14.21 3.18 20.80
N VAL A 164 -14.48 3.50 19.54
CA VAL A 164 -15.77 3.25 18.89
C VAL A 164 -15.57 2.70 17.48
N GLY A 165 -16.34 1.68 17.14
CA GLY A 165 -16.58 1.20 15.78
C GLY A 165 -18.08 0.97 15.56
N TYR A 166 -18.45 0.72 14.32
CA TYR A 166 -19.84 0.48 13.90
C TYR A 166 -19.93 -0.88 13.24
N ARG A 167 -21.01 -1.61 13.47
CA ARG A 167 -21.16 -2.95 12.91
C ARG A 167 -21.55 -2.85 11.44
N LEU A 168 -20.81 -3.53 10.58
CA LEU A 168 -21.18 -3.62 9.17
C LEU A 168 -22.52 -4.36 9.05
N CYS A 169 -23.42 -3.80 8.24
CA CYS A 169 -24.68 -4.43 7.84
C CYS A 169 -24.54 -4.91 6.39
N GLU A 170 -24.83 -6.18 6.13
CA GLU A 170 -25.13 -6.60 4.76
C GLU A 170 -26.58 -6.21 4.45
N THR A 171 -26.81 -5.38 3.43
CA THR A 171 -28.15 -5.25 2.84
C THR A 171 -28.47 -6.56 2.13
N LEU A 172 -29.45 -7.30 2.64
CA LEU A 172 -30.05 -8.45 1.97
C LEU A 172 -31.01 -7.95 0.89
N ASP A 173 -30.50 -7.23 -0.11
CA ASP A 173 -31.34 -6.87 -1.25
C ASP A 173 -31.32 -8.05 -2.22
N GLY A 174 -32.31 -8.92 -2.05
CA GLY A 174 -32.66 -9.94 -3.02
C GLY A 174 -33.07 -9.29 -4.34
N GLY A 175 -32.12 -9.12 -5.25
CA GLY A 175 -32.36 -8.65 -6.60
C GLY A 175 -31.41 -9.32 -7.58
N HIS A 176 -31.92 -10.25 -8.38
CA HIS A 176 -31.22 -10.80 -9.54
C HIS A 176 -30.94 -9.69 -10.55
N HIS A 177 -29.77 -9.07 -10.58
CA HIS A 177 -29.28 -8.39 -11.78
C HIS A 177 -27.76 -8.47 -11.92
N ASP A 178 -27.37 -9.00 -13.07
CA ASP A 178 -26.02 -9.34 -13.51
C ASP A 178 -25.21 -8.08 -13.86
N HIS A 179 -24.77 -7.30 -12.88
CA HIS A 179 -23.77 -6.26 -13.05
C HIS A 179 -22.95 -6.11 -11.76
N ALA A 180 -21.61 -6.03 -11.89
CA ALA A 180 -20.67 -5.97 -10.77
C ALA A 180 -20.92 -4.74 -9.88
N GLU A 181 -21.75 -4.93 -8.86
CA GLU A 181 -22.19 -3.90 -7.95
C GLU A 181 -21.05 -3.53 -6.98
N VAL A 182 -20.71 -2.25 -6.93
CA VAL A 182 -19.81 -1.72 -5.90
C VAL A 182 -20.59 -1.78 -4.59
N ALA A 183 -20.43 -2.87 -3.83
CA ALA A 183 -21.08 -3.02 -2.53
C ALA A 183 -20.73 -1.83 -1.63
N VAL A 184 -21.70 -0.94 -1.43
CA VAL A 184 -21.59 0.18 -0.50
C VAL A 184 -21.59 -0.41 0.91
N LEU A 185 -20.52 -0.17 1.66
CA LEU A 185 -20.42 -0.64 3.03
C LEU A 185 -21.28 0.24 3.93
N GLN A 186 -22.45 -0.26 4.29
CA GLN A 186 -23.32 0.39 5.26
C GLN A 186 -23.09 -0.21 6.65
N HIS A 187 -23.19 0.63 7.68
CA HIS A 187 -23.18 0.20 9.07
C HIS A 187 -24.50 0.61 9.74
N ASP A 188 -24.88 -0.09 10.81
CA ASP A 188 -26.11 0.19 11.58
C ASP A 188 -26.16 1.59 12.21
N GLY A 189 -25.02 2.28 12.28
CA GLY A 189 -24.89 3.59 12.91
C GLY A 189 -24.88 3.53 14.43
N LEU A 190 -24.94 2.33 15.00
CA LEU A 190 -24.90 2.10 16.43
C LEU A 190 -23.45 2.01 16.87
N ALA A 191 -23.02 3.00 17.65
CA ALA A 191 -21.68 3.03 18.23
C ALA A 191 -21.47 1.81 19.14
N GLN A 192 -20.47 0.99 18.83
CA GLN A 192 -20.06 -0.16 19.63
C GLN A 192 -18.67 0.06 20.22
N PRO A 193 -18.42 -0.38 21.47
CA PRO A 193 -17.10 -0.21 22.09
C PRO A 193 -16.05 -1.02 21.32
N ALA A 194 -15.05 -0.32 20.80
CA ALA A 194 -13.82 -0.87 20.25
C ALA A 194 -12.65 -0.55 21.17
N LEU A 195 -11.52 -1.23 20.97
CA LEU A 195 -10.25 -0.93 21.65
C LEU A 195 -9.12 -0.65 20.66
N CYS A 196 -9.23 -1.17 19.44
CA CYS A 196 -8.20 -1.07 18.41
C CYS A 196 -8.84 -0.83 17.04
N GLY A 197 -8.27 0.11 16.29
CA GLY A 197 -8.57 0.33 14.88
C GLY A 197 -7.42 -0.20 14.02
N ILE A 198 -7.72 -0.99 13.00
CA ILE A 198 -6.80 -1.37 11.93
C ILE A 198 -6.92 -0.29 10.85
N SER A 199 -5.94 0.61 10.83
CA SER A 199 -5.88 1.74 9.90
C SER A 199 -5.43 1.29 8.51
N GLN A 200 -4.44 0.42 8.44
CA GLN A 200 -3.99 -0.16 7.18
C GLN A 200 -3.50 -1.59 7.42
N ILE A 201 -3.81 -2.49 6.49
CA ILE A 201 -3.24 -3.82 6.46
C ILE A 201 -2.90 -4.18 5.02
N TRP A 202 -1.70 -4.70 4.81
CA TRP A 202 -1.17 -5.05 3.51
C TRP A 202 -0.31 -6.31 3.60
N VAL A 203 -0.39 -7.13 2.56
CA VAL A 203 0.47 -8.30 2.36
C VAL A 203 0.89 -8.30 0.90
N SER A 204 2.21 -8.43 0.68
CA SER A 204 2.81 -8.55 -0.64
C SER A 204 2.13 -9.65 -1.45
N ARG A 205 1.96 -9.44 -2.76
CA ARG A 205 1.21 -10.35 -3.62
C ARG A 205 1.73 -11.80 -3.54
N GLU A 206 3.05 -11.97 -3.56
CA GLU A 206 3.74 -13.27 -3.46
C GLU A 206 3.50 -14.01 -2.14
N HIS A 207 3.22 -13.28 -1.05
CA HIS A 207 3.04 -13.87 0.28
C HIS A 207 1.58 -13.86 0.76
N ARG A 208 0.63 -13.54 -0.12
CA ARG A 208 -0.80 -13.65 0.18
C ARG A 208 -1.20 -15.12 0.33
N ARG A 209 -2.26 -15.35 1.09
CA ARG A 209 -2.80 -16.71 1.39
C ARG A 209 -1.82 -17.63 2.14
N LEU A 210 -0.69 -17.11 2.63
CA LEU A 210 0.23 -17.80 3.55
C LEU A 210 -0.02 -17.42 5.03
N SER A 211 -1.27 -17.07 5.36
CA SER A 211 -1.73 -16.64 6.69
C SER A 211 -1.02 -15.43 7.33
N ILE A 212 -0.18 -14.71 6.59
CA ILE A 212 0.52 -13.51 7.11
C ILE A 212 -0.46 -12.45 7.60
N GLY A 213 -1.54 -12.17 6.86
CA GLY A 213 -2.55 -11.19 7.27
C GLY A 213 -3.18 -11.52 8.63
N SER A 214 -3.56 -12.78 8.85
CA SER A 214 -4.12 -13.23 10.13
C SER A 214 -3.10 -13.15 11.26
N GLN A 215 -1.83 -13.47 11.00
CA GLN A 215 -0.78 -13.40 12.02
C GLN A 215 -0.39 -11.95 12.37
N LEU A 216 -0.45 -11.03 11.40
CA LEU A 216 -0.31 -9.60 11.66
C LEU A 216 -1.42 -9.11 12.59
N LEU A 217 -2.66 -9.52 12.36
CA LEU A 217 -3.79 -9.21 13.25
C LEU A 217 -3.62 -9.85 14.64
N GLU A 218 -3.06 -11.06 14.69
CA GLU A 218 -2.75 -11.71 15.97
C GLU A 218 -1.65 -10.98 16.75
N ALA A 219 -0.60 -10.53 16.06
CA ALA A 219 0.44 -9.70 16.67
C ALA A 219 -0.15 -8.40 17.24
N VAL A 220 -1.09 -7.77 16.52
CA VAL A 220 -1.85 -6.61 17.05
C VAL A 220 -2.59 -7.01 18.32
N ARG A 221 -3.35 -8.11 18.33
CA ARG A 221 -4.13 -8.52 19.50
C ARG A 221 -3.28 -8.71 20.75
N GLN A 222 -2.11 -9.33 20.59
CA GLN A 222 -1.23 -9.69 21.70
C GLN A 222 -0.35 -8.54 22.17
N ASN A 223 -0.07 -7.55 21.32
CA ASN A 223 0.94 -6.52 21.60
C ASN A 223 0.41 -5.08 21.54
N MET A 224 -0.87 -4.86 21.26
CA MET A 224 -1.44 -3.51 21.24
C MET A 224 -1.52 -2.91 22.65
N VAL A 225 -1.93 -3.72 23.62
CA VAL A 225 -2.05 -3.36 25.03
C VAL A 225 -1.23 -4.36 25.84
N ILE A 226 -0.29 -3.85 26.64
CA ILE A 226 0.63 -4.70 27.41
C ILE A 226 -0.18 -5.53 28.41
N GLY A 227 0.01 -6.85 28.39
CA GLY A 227 -0.67 -7.78 29.30
C GLY A 227 -2.15 -7.99 29.02
N PHE A 228 -2.66 -7.53 27.87
CA PHE A 228 -4.06 -7.70 27.50
C PHE A 228 -4.20 -8.14 26.05
N GLU A 229 -4.68 -9.36 25.85
CA GLU A 229 -5.01 -9.87 24.52
C GLU A 229 -6.37 -9.28 24.08
N LEU A 230 -6.35 -8.47 23.01
CA LEU A 230 -7.56 -7.85 22.50
C LEU A 230 -8.55 -8.92 21.99
N PRO A 231 -9.83 -8.89 22.39
CA PRO A 231 -10.87 -9.69 21.74
C PRO A 231 -11.07 -9.27 20.28
N LYS A 232 -11.36 -10.22 19.40
CA LYS A 232 -11.55 -9.94 17.95
C LYS A 232 -12.71 -8.98 17.70
N GLU A 233 -13.73 -9.04 18.55
CA GLU A 233 -14.94 -8.22 18.50
C GLU A 233 -14.67 -6.76 18.90
N LYS A 234 -13.49 -6.48 19.49
CA LYS A 234 -13.04 -5.14 19.87
C LYS A 234 -12.07 -4.52 18.85
N ILE A 235 -11.85 -5.19 17.73
CA ILE A 235 -11.05 -4.69 16.61
C ILE A 235 -11.98 -4.14 15.53
N ALA A 236 -11.78 -2.89 15.16
CA ALA A 236 -12.47 -2.23 14.06
C ALA A 236 -11.52 -2.01 12.87
N PHE A 237 -12.03 -2.01 11.64
CA PHE A 237 -11.24 -1.81 10.42
C PHE A 237 -11.63 -0.50 9.72
N SER A 238 -10.66 0.31 9.28
CA SER A 238 -10.98 1.52 8.51
C SER A 238 -11.24 1.18 7.05
N GLN A 239 -12.41 1.57 6.54
CA GLN A 239 -12.80 1.51 5.12
C GLN A 239 -12.20 0.32 4.33
N PRO A 240 -12.60 -0.92 4.64
CA PRO A 240 -11.92 -2.10 4.10
C PRO A 240 -12.17 -2.28 2.59
N THR A 241 -11.08 -2.46 1.84
CA THR A 241 -11.11 -2.92 0.44
C THR A 241 -11.73 -4.32 0.33
N ALA A 242 -12.10 -4.77 -0.88
CA ALA A 242 -12.65 -6.13 -1.06
C ALA A 242 -11.74 -7.23 -0.47
N SER A 243 -10.41 -7.11 -0.66
CA SER A 243 -9.44 -8.02 -0.06
C SER A 243 -9.36 -7.87 1.47
N GLY A 244 -9.45 -6.63 1.96
CA GLY A 244 -9.51 -6.34 3.40
C GLY A 244 -10.75 -6.94 4.07
N ARG A 245 -11.91 -6.87 3.42
CA ARG A 245 -13.16 -7.50 3.90
C ARG A 245 -13.03 -9.01 3.96
N ALA A 246 -12.52 -9.64 2.89
CA ALA A 246 -12.30 -11.09 2.89
C ALA A 246 -11.38 -11.53 4.04
N LEU A 247 -10.32 -10.76 4.32
CA LEU A 247 -9.44 -11.01 5.46
C LEU A 247 -10.16 -10.80 6.81
N ALA A 248 -10.85 -9.68 6.99
CA ALA A 248 -11.56 -9.35 8.22
C ALA A 248 -12.65 -10.39 8.54
N THR A 249 -13.45 -10.79 7.55
CA THR A 249 -14.47 -11.83 7.69
C THR A 249 -13.86 -13.17 8.08
N ALA A 250 -12.81 -13.60 7.37
CA ALA A 250 -12.15 -14.88 7.68
C ALA A 250 -11.50 -14.86 9.07
N TYR A 251 -10.94 -13.73 9.49
CA TYR A 251 -10.24 -13.60 10.76
C TYR A 251 -11.20 -13.51 11.97
N THR A 252 -12.26 -12.71 11.84
CA THR A 252 -13.26 -12.49 12.90
C THR A 252 -14.33 -13.58 12.95
N GLY A 253 -14.48 -14.37 11.88
CA GLY A 253 -15.51 -15.41 11.78
C GLY A 253 -16.92 -14.85 11.51
N THR A 254 -17.04 -13.55 11.22
CA THR A 254 -18.33 -12.91 10.93
C THR A 254 -18.17 -11.89 9.82
N LYS A 255 -19.21 -11.73 9.00
CA LYS A 255 -19.26 -10.65 8.01
C LYS A 255 -19.61 -9.30 8.62
N ASN A 256 -20.20 -9.31 9.82
CA ASN A 256 -20.65 -8.12 10.55
C ASN A 256 -19.56 -7.64 11.53
N PHE A 257 -18.33 -7.55 11.06
CA PHE A 257 -17.21 -7.05 11.86
C PHE A 257 -17.30 -5.52 12.03
N LEU A 258 -16.54 -4.97 12.99
CA LEU A 258 -16.56 -3.54 13.25
C LEU A 258 -15.77 -2.76 12.20
N VAL A 259 -16.32 -1.64 11.76
CA VAL A 259 -15.65 -0.66 10.91
C VAL A 259 -15.60 0.71 11.58
N TYR A 260 -14.68 1.57 11.15
CA TYR A 260 -14.65 2.96 11.60
C TYR A 260 -14.20 3.91 10.49
N THR A 261 -14.46 5.20 10.71
CA THR A 261 -14.06 6.33 9.86
C THR A 261 -12.99 7.18 10.52
#